data_AF-A0A2W6CW98-F1
#
_entry.id   AF-A0A2W6CW98-F1
#
_cell.length_a   1.000
_cell.length_b   1.000
_cell.length_c   1.000
_cell.angle_alpha   90.00
_cell.angle_beta   90.00
_cell.angle_gamma   90.00
#
_symmetry.space_group_name_H-M   'P 1'
#
loop_
_entity.id
_entity.type
_entity.pdbx_description
1 polymer ?
#
loop_
_entity_poly.entity_id
_entity_poly.type
_entity_poly.pdbx_seq_one_letter_code
_entity_poly.pdbx_strand_id
1 'polypeptide(L)'
;MSNQYGALSEVVSVATSLMAVAGAIGLAWRGRAIPVWAPQDEEVPDGAQKVAGVLAAAGIAYEWAGLRKPSHIGTLNVLLLVFGCATLAGLLAYTFLKGTRTVVAKVTLPHGGTKDVQVISGFRPTQQAAQQLKTLTMQDVFAGALYEPDRVWTRESRGLAKMAILVSYIALTACGTLLLATAALRIITAVS
;
A
#
# COMPACT_ATOMS: atom_id res chain seq x y z
N MET A 1 1.62 -11.91 35.78
CA MET A 1 1.25 -10.64 36.45
C MET A 1 -0.18 -10.26 36.06
N SER A 2 -1.15 -11.14 36.35
CA SER A 2 -2.48 -11.14 35.72
C SER A 2 -3.56 -11.12 36.79
N ASN A 3 -3.85 -9.93 37.34
CA ASN A 3 -5.19 -9.61 37.87
C ASN A 3 -5.41 -8.15 38.34
N GLN A 4 -4.45 -7.23 38.16
CA GLN A 4 -4.57 -5.91 38.79
C GLN A 4 -5.65 -4.98 38.20
N TYR A 5 -6.29 -5.33 37.08
CA TYR A 5 -7.24 -4.46 36.38
C TYR A 5 -8.69 -4.94 36.34
N GLY A 6 -9.03 -6.12 36.85
CA GLY A 6 -10.42 -6.61 36.94
C GLY A 6 -11.25 -6.39 35.67
N ALA A 7 -12.52 -6.01 35.82
CA ALA A 7 -13.46 -5.70 34.73
C ALA A 7 -13.00 -4.55 33.80
N LEU A 8 -12.06 -3.70 34.24
CA LEU A 8 -11.53 -2.61 33.43
C LEU A 8 -10.48 -3.09 32.41
N SER A 9 -9.88 -4.27 32.61
CA SER A 9 -8.90 -4.83 31.65
C SER A 9 -9.51 -5.08 30.27
N GLU A 10 -10.75 -5.57 30.23
CA GLU A 10 -11.48 -5.82 28.99
C GLU A 10 -11.81 -4.50 28.28
N VAL A 11 -12.23 -3.48 29.05
CA VAL A 11 -12.52 -2.13 28.52
C VAL A 11 -11.27 -1.46 27.94
N VAL A 12 -10.13 -1.54 28.64
CA VAL A 12 -8.86 -0.96 28.17
C VAL A 12 -8.34 -1.70 26.93
N SER A 13 -8.53 -3.02 26.85
CA SER A 13 -8.14 -3.81 25.68
C SER A 13 -8.99 -3.50 24.44
N VAL A 14 -10.31 -3.32 24.63
CA VAL A 14 -11.21 -2.87 23.56
C VAL A 14 -10.88 -1.44 23.13
N ALA A 15 -10.59 -0.53 24.08
CA ALA A 15 -10.24 0.84 23.76
C ALA A 15 -8.90 0.95 23.01
N THR A 16 -7.88 0.19 23.40
CA THR A 16 -6.57 0.17 22.74
C THR A 16 -6.62 -0.46 21.36
N SER A 17 -7.40 -1.53 21.16
CA SER A 17 -7.63 -2.11 19.84
C SER A 17 -8.41 -1.17 18.92
N LEU A 18 -9.44 -0.48 19.43
CA LEU A 18 -10.14 0.57 18.69
C LEU A 18 -9.24 1.76 18.36
N MET A 19 -8.36 2.19 19.27
CA MET A 19 -7.38 3.24 18.97
C MET A 19 -6.32 2.79 17.96
N ALA A 20 -5.89 1.54 18.01
CA ALA A 20 -4.96 0.97 17.03
C ALA A 20 -5.62 0.86 15.64
N VAL A 21 -6.87 0.41 15.58
CA VAL A 21 -7.66 0.35 14.34
C VAL A 21 -7.95 1.77 13.82
N ALA A 22 -8.42 2.68 14.67
CA ALA A 22 -8.66 4.07 14.32
C ALA A 22 -7.37 4.82 13.95
N GLY A 23 -6.24 4.46 14.55
CA GLY A 23 -4.91 4.96 14.22
C GLY A 23 -4.41 4.41 12.89
N ALA A 24 -4.64 3.13 12.60
CA ALA A 24 -4.30 2.50 11.32
C ALA A 24 -5.16 3.04 10.18
N ILE A 25 -6.47 3.17 10.40
CA ILE A 25 -7.41 3.84 9.48
C ILE A 25 -7.01 5.30 9.35
N GLY A 26 -6.71 5.97 10.47
CA GLY A 26 -6.27 7.35 10.51
C GLY A 26 -5.01 7.56 9.70
N LEU A 27 -3.99 6.70 9.81
CA LEU A 27 -2.76 6.75 9.02
C LEU A 27 -3.01 6.42 7.55
N ALA A 28 -3.86 5.43 7.25
CA ALA A 28 -4.28 5.11 5.89
C ALA A 28 -5.02 6.29 5.22
N TRP A 29 -5.75 7.10 5.99
CA TRP A 29 -6.50 8.26 5.49
C TRP A 29 -5.73 9.59 5.60
N ARG A 30 -4.74 9.68 6.50
CA ARG A 30 -3.90 10.88 6.73
C ARG A 30 -2.85 11.09 5.64
N GLY A 31 -2.67 10.12 4.73
CA GLY A 31 -2.04 10.33 3.43
C GLY A 31 -2.68 11.45 2.60
N ARG A 32 -3.92 11.89 2.93
CA ARG A 32 -4.57 13.07 2.32
C ARG A 32 -4.11 14.43 2.87
N ALA A 33 -3.47 14.49 4.05
CA ALA A 33 -3.17 15.75 4.73
C ALA A 33 -1.72 16.24 4.54
N ILE A 34 -0.80 15.35 4.12
CA ILE A 34 0.61 15.69 3.91
C ILE A 34 0.92 15.55 2.41
N PRO A 35 0.80 16.62 1.62
CA PRO A 35 0.93 16.57 0.15
C PRO A 35 2.33 16.16 -0.33
N VAL A 36 3.33 16.17 0.57
CA VAL A 36 4.70 15.76 0.28
C VAL A 36 4.86 14.23 0.20
N TRP A 37 4.02 13.47 0.90
CA TRP A 37 4.12 12.00 0.99
C TRP A 37 2.94 11.26 0.36
N ALA A 38 1.93 11.98 -0.14
CA ALA A 38 0.83 11.38 -0.87
C ALA A 38 1.37 10.73 -2.16
N PRO A 39 1.08 9.44 -2.43
CA PRO A 39 1.32 8.88 -3.75
C PRO A 39 0.59 9.77 -4.75
N GLN A 40 1.26 10.18 -5.83
CA GLN A 40 0.62 11.01 -6.84
C GLN A 40 -0.62 10.26 -7.37
N ASP A 41 -1.69 10.96 -7.77
CA ASP A 41 -2.92 10.32 -8.27
C ASP A 41 -2.65 9.34 -9.42
N GLU A 42 -1.53 9.52 -10.12
CA GLU A 42 -1.08 8.62 -11.16
C GLU A 42 -0.55 7.26 -10.64
N GLU A 43 -0.11 7.18 -9.38
CA GLU A 43 0.39 5.97 -8.73
C GLU A 43 -0.72 5.11 -8.12
N VAL A 44 -1.65 5.71 -7.37
CA VAL A 44 -2.76 5.00 -6.74
C VAL A 44 -4.04 5.84 -6.85
N PRO A 45 -5.04 5.43 -7.64
CA PRO A 45 -6.32 6.11 -7.73
C PRO A 45 -7.04 6.11 -6.38
N ASP A 46 -7.74 7.20 -6.05
CA ASP A 46 -8.57 7.33 -4.86
C ASP A 46 -9.56 6.16 -4.66
N GLY A 47 -10.06 5.59 -5.76
CA GLY A 47 -10.94 4.43 -5.73
C GLY A 47 -10.28 3.20 -5.12
N ALA A 48 -9.01 2.94 -5.42
CA ALA A 48 -8.28 1.78 -4.91
C ALA A 48 -8.09 1.82 -3.39
N GLN A 49 -7.86 3.01 -2.83
CA GLN A 49 -7.78 3.21 -1.38
C GLN A 49 -9.11 2.89 -0.68
N LYS A 50 -10.24 3.31 -1.27
CA LYS A 50 -11.57 2.99 -0.74
C LYS A 50 -11.83 1.48 -0.75
N VAL A 51 -11.47 0.80 -1.85
CA VAL A 51 -11.61 -0.67 -1.96
C VAL A 51 -10.74 -1.38 -0.92
N ALA A 52 -9.48 -0.96 -0.75
CA ALA A 52 -8.60 -1.51 0.28
C ALA A 52 -9.18 -1.34 1.70
N GLY A 53 -9.76 -0.18 1.99
CA GLY A 53 -10.42 0.09 3.28
C GLY A 53 -11.65 -0.81 3.52
N VAL A 54 -12.47 -1.04 2.49
CA VAL A 54 -13.63 -1.95 2.60
C VAL A 54 -13.18 -3.40 2.81
N LEU A 55 -12.15 -3.86 2.09
CA LEU A 55 -11.59 -5.20 2.25
C LEU A 55 -11.01 -5.40 3.66
N ALA A 56 -10.27 -4.40 4.16
CA ALA A 56 -9.76 -4.39 5.53
C ALA A 56 -10.90 -4.50 6.55
N ALA A 57 -11.93 -3.65 6.44
CA ALA A 57 -13.07 -3.66 7.35
C ALA A 57 -13.82 -5.01 7.34
N ALA A 58 -14.04 -5.59 6.17
CA ALA A 58 -14.69 -6.90 6.03
C ALA A 58 -13.86 -8.02 6.68
N GLY A 59 -12.55 -8.03 6.49
CA GLY A 59 -11.69 -9.03 7.12
C GLY A 59 -11.61 -8.87 8.63
N ILE A 60 -11.56 -7.64 9.16
CA ILE A 60 -11.64 -7.37 10.61
C ILE A 60 -12.95 -7.92 11.18
N ALA A 61 -14.08 -7.65 10.52
CA ALA A 61 -15.38 -8.16 10.96
C ALA A 61 -15.42 -9.70 10.95
N TYR A 62 -14.83 -10.33 9.93
CA TYR A 62 -14.71 -11.79 9.86
C TYR A 62 -13.87 -12.37 11.00
N GLU A 63 -12.70 -11.80 11.28
CA GLU A 63 -11.85 -12.23 12.39
C GLU A 63 -12.56 -12.08 13.75
N TRP A 64 -13.26 -10.96 13.96
CA TRP A 64 -13.97 -10.70 15.21
C TRP A 64 -15.16 -11.64 15.43
N ALA A 65 -15.92 -11.93 14.37
CA ALA A 65 -17.11 -12.79 14.46
C ALA A 65 -16.73 -14.28 14.61
N GLY A 66 -15.70 -14.73 13.88
CA GLY A 66 -15.34 -16.14 13.82
C GLY A 66 -14.30 -16.59 14.85
N LEU A 67 -13.29 -15.76 15.13
CA LEU A 67 -12.04 -16.18 15.80
C LEU A 67 -11.91 -15.70 17.24
N ARG A 68 -12.95 -15.08 17.82
CA ARG A 68 -12.94 -14.62 19.22
C ARG A 68 -12.83 -15.76 20.24
N LYS A 69 -13.19 -16.99 19.87
CA LYS A 69 -13.20 -18.14 20.80
C LYS A 69 -11.78 -18.63 21.12
N PRO A 70 -11.46 -18.95 22.40
CA PRO A 70 -10.12 -19.38 22.82
C PRO A 70 -9.67 -20.71 22.19
N SER A 71 -10.60 -21.50 21.63
CA SER A 71 -10.27 -22.72 20.88
C SER A 71 -9.49 -22.47 19.59
N HIS A 72 -9.43 -21.23 19.08
CA HIS A 72 -8.80 -20.88 17.80
C HIS A 72 -7.44 -20.20 17.92
N ILE A 73 -6.77 -20.27 19.09
CA ILE A 73 -5.45 -19.65 19.31
C ILE A 73 -4.40 -20.15 18.30
N GLY A 74 -4.43 -21.43 17.94
CA GLY A 74 -3.53 -21.99 16.93
C GLY A 74 -3.72 -21.34 15.55
N THR A 75 -4.98 -21.16 15.13
CA THR A 75 -5.34 -20.52 13.86
C THR A 75 -4.94 -19.03 13.84
N LEU A 76 -5.14 -18.32 14.95
CA LEU A 76 -4.74 -16.92 15.10
C LEU A 76 -3.23 -16.73 14.92
N ASN A 77 -2.41 -17.60 15.50
CA ASN A 77 -0.94 -17.52 15.34
C ASN A 77 -0.51 -17.77 13.89
N VAL A 78 -1.15 -18.72 13.20
CA VAL A 78 -0.86 -18.98 11.78
C VAL A 78 -1.28 -17.79 10.92
N LEU A 79 -2.47 -17.23 11.13
CA LEU A 79 -2.94 -16.03 10.42
C LEU A 79 -2.01 -14.84 10.63
N LEU A 80 -1.55 -14.62 11.87
CA LEU A 80 -0.62 -13.54 12.19
C LEU A 80 0.71 -13.68 11.45
N LEU A 81 1.26 -14.89 11.36
CA LEU A 81 2.45 -15.15 10.55
C LEU A 81 2.19 -14.96 9.05
N VAL A 82 1.08 -15.48 8.54
CA VAL A 82 0.71 -15.36 7.11
C VAL A 82 0.53 -13.90 6.72
N PHE A 83 -0.25 -13.12 7.47
CA PHE A 83 -0.45 -11.70 7.19
C PHE A 83 0.84 -10.90 7.42
N GLY A 84 1.68 -11.27 8.38
CA GLY A 84 2.99 -10.67 8.60
C GLY A 84 3.91 -10.85 7.40
N CYS A 85 4.07 -12.09 6.93
CA CYS A 85 4.85 -12.41 5.74
C CYS A 85 4.25 -11.77 4.47
N ALA A 86 2.93 -11.79 4.31
CA ALA A 86 2.27 -11.18 3.16
C ALA A 86 2.44 -9.66 3.13
N THR A 87 2.34 -8.99 4.29
CA THR A 87 2.58 -7.54 4.42
C THR A 87 4.03 -7.20 4.09
N LEU A 88 4.99 -7.98 4.62
CA LEU A 88 6.41 -7.77 4.32
C LEU A 88 6.72 -7.99 2.84
N ALA A 89 6.21 -9.08 2.25
CA ALA A 89 6.38 -9.37 0.83
C ALA A 89 5.74 -8.28 -0.04
N GLY A 90 4.54 -7.81 0.33
CA GLY A 90 3.86 -6.70 -0.34
C GLY A 90 4.65 -5.39 -0.26
N LEU A 91 5.26 -5.09 0.90
CA LEU A 91 6.08 -3.90 1.09
C LEU A 91 7.35 -3.94 0.25
N LEU A 92 8.03 -5.09 0.24
CA LEU A 92 9.22 -5.30 -0.59
C LEU A 92 8.87 -5.21 -2.08
N ALA A 93 7.78 -5.86 -2.51
CA ALA A 93 7.32 -5.78 -3.89
C ALA A 93 6.95 -4.34 -4.28
N TYR A 94 6.23 -3.62 -3.43
CA TYR A 94 5.84 -2.23 -3.67
C TYR A 94 7.04 -1.29 -3.74
N THR A 95 7.97 -1.38 -2.78
CA THR A 95 9.18 -0.54 -2.77
C THR A 95 10.10 -0.86 -3.95
N PHE A 96 10.23 -2.14 -4.32
CA PHE A 96 10.97 -2.57 -5.49
C PHE A 96 10.32 -2.08 -6.80
N LEU A 97 9.01 -2.23 -6.95
CA LEU A 97 8.27 -1.74 -8.11
C LEU A 97 8.37 -0.22 -8.21
N LYS A 98 8.19 0.50 -7.11
CA LYS A 98 8.31 1.96 -7.08
C LYS A 98 9.73 2.38 -7.45
N GLY A 99 10.74 1.87 -6.76
CA GLY A 99 12.15 2.25 -7.00
C GLY A 99 12.66 1.92 -8.40
N THR A 100 12.23 0.80 -8.99
CA THR A 100 12.67 0.41 -10.34
C THR A 100 11.86 1.04 -11.46
N ARG A 101 10.62 1.48 -11.20
CA ARG A 101 9.68 1.90 -12.25
C ARG A 101 9.25 3.36 -12.20
N THR A 102 9.61 4.15 -11.21
CA THR A 102 9.34 5.60 -11.23
C THR A 102 10.46 6.35 -11.93
N VAL A 103 10.11 7.14 -12.95
CA VAL A 103 11.03 8.10 -13.60
C VAL A 103 10.50 9.51 -13.33
N VAL A 104 11.40 10.45 -13.04
CA VAL A 104 11.01 11.85 -12.80
C VAL A 104 10.85 12.57 -14.14
N ALA A 105 9.64 13.05 -14.42
CA ALA A 105 9.32 13.92 -15.54
C ALA A 105 9.34 15.39 -15.09
N LYS A 106 9.89 16.30 -15.90
CA LYS A 106 9.77 17.74 -15.64
C LYS A 106 8.62 18.29 -16.45
N VAL A 107 7.52 18.64 -15.80
CA VAL A 107 6.36 19.24 -16.45
C VAL A 107 6.43 20.76 -16.28
N THR A 108 6.38 21.49 -17.39
CA THR A 108 6.28 22.95 -17.39
C THR A 108 4.86 23.38 -17.07
N LEU A 109 4.70 24.11 -15.97
CA LEU A 109 3.44 24.72 -15.54
C LEU A 109 3.11 25.93 -16.44
N PRO A 110 1.82 26.27 -16.60
CA PRO A 110 1.36 27.40 -17.43
C PRO A 110 1.90 28.78 -17.02
N HIS A 111 2.54 28.92 -15.86
CA HIS A 111 3.09 30.17 -15.33
C HIS A 111 4.63 30.16 -15.27
N GLY A 112 5.28 29.35 -16.10
CA GLY A 112 6.74 29.37 -16.26
C GLY A 112 7.53 28.63 -15.16
N GLY A 113 6.86 27.89 -14.28
CA GLY A 113 7.51 27.00 -13.31
C GLY A 113 7.71 25.59 -13.87
N THR A 114 8.77 24.90 -13.49
CA THR A 114 8.95 23.46 -13.74
C THR A 114 8.58 22.68 -12.47
N LYS A 115 7.73 21.67 -12.60
CA LYS A 115 7.39 20.73 -11.52
C LYS A 115 7.88 19.34 -11.88
N ASP A 116 8.63 18.75 -10.97
CA ASP A 116 9.05 17.35 -11.05
C ASP A 116 7.84 16.46 -10.70
N VAL A 117 7.36 15.69 -11.67
CA VAL A 117 6.24 14.75 -11.57
C VAL A 117 6.81 13.34 -11.70
N GLN A 118 6.44 12.43 -10.80
CA GLN A 118 6.90 11.04 -10.88
C GLN A 118 5.97 10.28 -11.84
N VAL A 119 6.52 9.78 -12.93
CA VAL A 119 5.77 9.03 -13.94
C VAL A 119 6.16 7.56 -13.88
N ILE A 120 5.14 6.70 -13.89
CA ILE A 120 5.34 5.24 -13.92
C ILE A 120 5.79 4.81 -15.32
N SER A 121 6.99 4.26 -15.40
CA SER A 121 7.55 3.61 -16.58
C SER A 121 6.84 2.28 -16.86
N GLY A 122 6.64 1.98 -18.15
CA GLY A 122 6.12 0.69 -18.57
C GLY A 122 7.20 -0.41 -18.55
N PHE A 123 6.78 -1.67 -18.46
CA PHE A 123 7.70 -2.82 -18.53
C PHE A 123 8.42 -2.96 -19.87
N ARG A 124 7.80 -2.49 -20.97
CA ARG A 124 8.35 -2.62 -22.32
C ARG A 124 8.43 -1.24 -23.00
N PRO A 125 9.64 -0.76 -23.33
CA PRO A 125 9.80 0.43 -24.15
C PRO A 125 9.30 0.17 -25.58
N THR A 126 8.91 1.23 -26.29
CA THR A 126 8.59 1.16 -27.71
C THR A 126 9.85 0.84 -28.52
N GLN A 127 9.70 0.31 -29.75
CA GLN A 127 10.85 -0.05 -30.58
C GLN A 127 11.77 1.15 -30.87
N GLN A 128 11.20 2.34 -31.05
CA GLN A 128 11.95 3.58 -31.26
C GLN A 128 12.76 3.97 -30.02
N ALA A 129 12.15 3.91 -28.83
CA ALA A 129 12.85 4.16 -27.57
C ALA A 129 13.93 3.10 -27.29
N ALA A 130 13.67 1.82 -27.63
CA ALA A 130 14.62 0.74 -27.46
C ALA A 130 15.88 0.91 -28.32
N GLN A 131 15.77 1.51 -29.50
CA GLN A 131 16.93 1.84 -30.35
C GLN A 131 17.74 2.99 -29.76
N GLN A 132 17.07 4.04 -29.25
CA GLN A 132 17.72 5.20 -28.64
C GLN A 132 18.38 4.86 -27.29
N LEU A 133 17.82 3.89 -26.55
CA LEU A 133 18.37 3.40 -25.29
C LEU A 133 19.74 2.71 -25.40
N LYS A 134 20.17 2.33 -26.61
CA LYS A 134 21.52 1.76 -26.81
C LYS A 134 22.62 2.82 -26.66
N THR A 135 22.29 4.08 -26.88
CA THR A 135 23.24 5.19 -26.92
C THR A 135 22.99 6.23 -25.83
N LEU A 136 21.75 6.35 -25.35
CA LEU A 136 21.30 7.39 -24.43
C LEU A 136 20.71 6.76 -23.16
N THR A 137 20.77 7.50 -22.05
CA THR A 137 20.13 7.04 -20.81
C THR A 137 18.61 7.16 -20.92
N MET A 138 17.88 6.41 -20.09
CA MET A 138 16.41 6.43 -20.09
C MET A 138 15.85 7.84 -19.83
N GLN A 139 16.55 8.66 -19.04
CA GLN A 139 16.15 10.04 -18.77
C GLN A 139 16.31 10.93 -20.00
N ASP A 140 17.39 10.75 -20.77
CA ASP A 140 17.64 11.52 -21.99
C ASP A 140 16.66 11.16 -23.11
N VAL A 141 16.34 9.87 -23.25
CA VAL A 141 15.30 9.40 -24.20
C VAL A 141 13.93 9.96 -23.82
N PHE A 142 13.64 10.02 -22.53
CA PHE A 142 12.38 10.57 -22.03
C PHE A 142 12.31 12.09 -22.17
N ALA A 143 13.41 12.82 -21.96
CA ALA A 143 13.52 14.24 -22.23
C ALA A 143 13.38 14.56 -23.73
N GLY A 144 13.99 13.75 -24.60
CA GLY A 144 13.87 13.86 -26.06
C GLY A 144 12.46 13.59 -26.59
N ALA A 145 11.66 12.83 -25.86
CA ALA A 145 10.25 12.55 -26.17
C ALA A 145 9.28 13.63 -25.62
N LEU A 146 9.77 14.82 -25.25
CA LEU A 146 8.99 15.90 -24.62
C LEU A 146 8.26 15.45 -23.34
N TYR A 147 8.82 14.49 -22.61
CA TYR A 147 8.19 13.88 -21.43
C TYR A 147 6.81 13.26 -21.70
N GLU A 148 6.48 12.90 -22.96
CA GLU A 148 5.27 12.14 -23.28
C GLU A 148 5.50 10.63 -23.03
N PRO A 149 4.94 10.04 -21.96
CA PRO A 149 5.20 8.64 -21.60
C PRO A 149 4.66 7.62 -22.62
N ASP A 150 3.63 7.96 -23.38
CA ASP A 150 3.06 7.09 -24.42
C ASP A 150 3.98 6.92 -25.64
N ARG A 151 4.97 7.81 -25.84
CA ARG A 151 5.96 7.66 -26.91
C ARG A 151 7.08 6.71 -26.53
N VAL A 152 7.44 6.69 -25.24
CA VAL A 152 8.57 5.90 -24.73
C VAL A 152 8.15 4.49 -24.34
N TRP A 153 6.93 4.31 -23.82
CA TRP A 153 6.44 3.00 -23.38
C TRP A 153 5.12 2.62 -24.06
N THR A 154 4.95 1.33 -24.26
CA THR A 154 3.69 0.78 -24.76
C THR A 154 2.58 0.91 -23.70
N ARG A 155 1.36 1.27 -24.14
CA ARG A 155 0.19 1.46 -23.26
C ARG A 155 -0.13 0.23 -22.41
N GLU A 156 -0.05 -0.95 -23.01
CA GLU A 156 -0.30 -2.22 -22.31
C GLU A 156 0.69 -2.44 -21.16
N SER A 157 1.97 -2.14 -21.40
CA SER A 157 3.01 -2.33 -20.37
C SER A 157 2.89 -1.33 -19.22
N ARG A 158 2.43 -0.10 -19.48
CA ARG A 158 2.12 0.89 -18.45
C ARG A 158 0.88 0.48 -17.64
N GLY A 159 -0.16 -0.03 -18.31
CA GLY A 159 -1.34 -0.55 -17.67
C GLY A 159 -1.01 -1.67 -16.68
N LEU A 160 -0.21 -2.65 -17.10
CA LEU A 160 0.24 -3.74 -16.23
C LEU A 160 1.08 -3.25 -15.04
N ALA A 161 1.99 -2.29 -15.25
CA ALA A 161 2.79 -1.72 -14.17
C ALA A 161 1.91 -1.01 -13.13
N LYS A 162 0.95 -0.19 -13.59
CA LYS A 162 -0.02 0.47 -12.72
C LYS A 162 -0.87 -0.54 -11.94
N MET A 163 -1.38 -1.57 -12.62
CA MET A 163 -2.17 -2.62 -11.96
C MET A 163 -1.36 -3.40 -10.93
N ALA A 164 -0.10 -3.73 -11.21
CA ALA A 164 0.77 -4.43 -10.27
C ALA A 164 1.06 -3.58 -9.02
N ILE A 165 1.38 -2.30 -9.20
CA ILE A 165 1.58 -1.35 -8.08
C ILE A 165 0.29 -1.25 -7.26
N LEU A 166 -0.85 -1.07 -7.92
CA LEU A 166 -2.16 -0.93 -7.29
C LEU A 166 -2.54 -2.18 -6.49
N VAL A 167 -2.41 -3.37 -7.07
CA VAL A 167 -2.70 -4.64 -6.38
C VAL A 167 -1.76 -4.83 -5.20
N SER A 168 -0.46 -4.55 -5.35
CA SER A 168 0.50 -4.65 -4.25
C SER A 168 0.18 -3.68 -3.10
N TYR A 169 -0.28 -2.47 -3.43
CA TYR A 169 -0.67 -1.47 -2.45
C TYR A 169 -1.95 -1.86 -1.70
N ILE A 170 -2.97 -2.35 -2.42
CA ILE A 170 -4.21 -2.84 -1.80
C ILE A 170 -3.89 -4.02 -0.87
N ALA A 171 -3.11 -4.99 -1.36
CA ALA A 171 -2.71 -6.15 -0.57
C ALA A 171 -1.91 -5.74 0.67
N LEU A 172 -0.94 -4.84 0.55
CA LEU A 172 -0.17 -4.30 1.67
C LEU A 172 -1.08 -3.65 2.73
N THR A 173 -2.01 -2.81 2.28
CA THR A 173 -2.91 -2.07 3.17
C THR A 173 -3.90 -2.99 3.88
N ALA A 174 -4.53 -3.91 3.13
CA ALA A 174 -5.46 -4.88 3.68
C ALA A 174 -4.77 -5.88 4.62
N CYS A 175 -3.66 -6.50 4.20
CA CYS A 175 -2.93 -7.43 5.05
C CYS A 175 -2.34 -6.75 6.29
N GLY A 176 -1.81 -5.53 6.17
CA GLY A 176 -1.26 -4.80 7.31
C GLY A 176 -2.32 -4.44 8.36
N THR A 177 -3.52 -4.08 7.92
CA THR A 177 -4.64 -3.80 8.84
C THR A 177 -5.19 -5.06 9.49
N LEU A 178 -5.30 -6.16 8.75
CA LEU A 178 -5.70 -7.46 9.29
C LEU A 178 -4.68 -7.99 10.30
N LEU A 179 -3.38 -7.88 10.01
CA LEU A 179 -2.32 -8.25 10.93
C LEU A 179 -2.47 -7.57 12.30
N LEU A 180 -2.75 -6.26 12.32
CA LEU A 180 -2.97 -5.50 13.55
C LEU A 180 -4.22 -5.96 14.30
N ALA A 181 -5.31 -6.26 13.58
CA ALA A 181 -6.54 -6.77 14.17
C ALA A 181 -6.35 -8.17 14.77
N THR A 182 -5.68 -9.08 14.06
CA THR A 182 -5.35 -10.42 14.56
C THR A 182 -4.45 -10.34 15.80
N ALA A 183 -3.47 -9.45 15.81
CA ALA A 183 -2.60 -9.23 16.96
C ALA A 183 -3.38 -8.74 18.19
N ALA A 184 -4.32 -7.80 17.99
CA ALA A 184 -5.20 -7.33 19.06
C ALA A 184 -6.08 -8.46 19.62
N LEU A 185 -6.72 -9.26 18.75
CA LEU A 185 -7.51 -10.41 19.16
C LEU A 185 -6.67 -11.45 19.92
N ARG A 186 -5.42 -11.66 19.51
CA ARG A 186 -4.51 -12.59 20.19
C ARG A 186 -4.19 -12.14 21.62
N ILE A 187 -4.03 -10.84 21.85
CA ILE A 187 -3.80 -10.28 23.19
C ILE A 187 -5.06 -10.46 24.05
N ILE A 188 -6.24 -10.13 23.51
CA ILE A 188 -7.52 -10.28 24.22
C ILE A 188 -7.73 -11.75 24.67
N THR A 189 -7.50 -12.69 23.76
CA THR A 189 -7.65 -14.13 24.02
C THR A 189 -6.55 -14.72 24.91
N ALA A 190 -5.41 -14.04 25.09
CA ALA A 190 -4.35 -14.47 26.01
C ALA A 190 -4.64 -14.06 27.47
N VAL A 191 -5.46 -13.04 27.67
CA VAL A 191 -5.78 -12.46 28.98
C VAL A 191 -7.06 -13.05 29.58
N SER A 192 -7.92 -13.65 28.75
CA SER A 192 -9.17 -14.33 29.14
C SER A 192 -8.93 -15.79 29.50
#